data_AF-A0A382DSX0-F1
#
_entry.id   AF-A0A382DSX0-F1
#
_cell.length_a   1.000
_cell.length_b   1.000
_cell.length_c   1.000
_cell.angle_alpha   90.00
_cell.angle_beta   90.00
_cell.angle_gamma   90.00
#
_symmetry.space_group_name_H-M   'P 1'
#
loop_
_entity.id
_entity.type
_entity.pdbx_description
1 polymer ?
#
loop_
_entity_poly.entity_id
_entity_poly.type
_entity_poly.pdbx_seq_one_letter_code
_entity_poly.pdbx_strand_id
1 'polypeptide(L)'
;MAWVTAVTLGFASTGDAQDLEFVLRGTVRTGSTMMVAQNARLAVATARTLRIVDVSQPEVASVISEYEFADNILGLTMDRDALYVANSHEGFQRLDLSNPSTPVVSGVSPTRGQAIGIGVVGSHAFVADISVGFDVVRAVDDVARVGEYLADGFPRGIAAAGDFVFLIDQPEGLIVLDVTRPETPEPIGHLPLGGTRARVFVPQVLSGSLSPPVICVASGRDGLQVVDVSDPTAPTITARVPTIGAPRGVVLQGQEVFVVSEGTLEVFDLSDPVQPIRVVSQSVGTDAGAVAVNDELIFVSVADEILI
;
A
#
# COMPACT_ATOMS: atom_id res chain seq x y z
N MET A 1 41.09 0.19 13.59
CA MET A 1 41.54 -0.65 12.46
C MET A 1 41.09 -2.07 12.74
N ALA A 2 39.98 -2.51 12.11
CA ALA A 2 39.41 -3.87 12.07
C ALA A 2 37.89 -3.75 11.79
N TRP A 3 37.53 -3.66 10.51
CA TRP A 3 36.70 -4.63 9.75
C TRP A 3 35.20 -4.27 9.75
N VAL A 4 34.81 -3.43 8.80
CA VAL A 4 33.44 -3.33 8.28
C VAL A 4 33.44 -4.14 6.99
N THR A 5 32.84 -5.32 6.98
CA THR A 5 32.45 -5.99 5.74
C THR A 5 31.07 -5.51 5.38
N ALA A 6 31.01 -4.55 4.46
CA ALA A 6 29.81 -4.23 3.71
C ALA A 6 29.51 -5.43 2.79
N VAL A 7 28.36 -6.05 2.97
CA VAL A 7 27.77 -6.89 1.91
C VAL A 7 26.88 -5.97 1.10
N THR A 8 27.39 -5.57 -0.05
CA THR A 8 26.61 -4.95 -1.12
C THR A 8 25.80 -6.08 -1.76
N LEU A 9 24.47 -5.96 -1.82
CA LEU A 9 23.64 -6.87 -2.61
C LEU A 9 23.95 -6.61 -4.09
N GLY A 10 24.79 -7.46 -4.66
CA GLY A 10 24.93 -7.63 -6.10
C GLY A 10 24.24 -8.92 -6.49
N PHE A 11 23.23 -8.85 -7.36
CA PHE A 11 22.59 -10.04 -7.93
C PHE A 11 23.63 -10.82 -8.75
N ALA A 12 24.14 -11.91 -8.17
CA ALA A 12 24.90 -12.92 -8.90
C ALA A 12 23.92 -13.97 -9.41
N SER A 13 23.84 -14.10 -10.73
CA SER A 13 23.20 -15.22 -11.39
C SER A 13 23.84 -16.55 -10.97
N THR A 14 22.98 -17.57 -10.85
CA THR A 14 23.21 -19.01 -10.66
C THR A 14 23.18 -19.54 -9.22
N GLY A 15 22.01 -20.10 -8.86
CA GLY A 15 21.89 -21.47 -8.36
C GLY A 15 22.53 -21.78 -7.02
N ASP A 16 21.94 -21.27 -5.94
CA ASP A 16 21.67 -21.98 -4.69
C ASP A 16 20.72 -21.09 -3.88
N ALA A 17 19.74 -21.68 -3.20
CA ALA A 17 18.84 -20.94 -2.31
C ALA A 17 19.69 -20.37 -1.16
N GLN A 18 20.12 -19.12 -1.30
CA GLN A 18 20.60 -18.36 -0.16
C GLN A 18 19.39 -18.19 0.76
N ASP A 19 19.53 -18.62 2.01
CA ASP A 19 18.60 -18.25 3.07
C ASP A 19 18.53 -16.72 3.10
N LEU A 20 17.48 -16.16 2.49
CA LEU A 20 17.21 -14.74 2.49
C LEU A 20 16.76 -14.38 3.90
N GLU A 21 17.71 -13.99 4.74
CA GLU A 21 17.44 -13.53 6.10
C GLU A 21 17.43 -12.00 6.11
N PHE A 22 16.39 -11.40 6.70
CA PHE A 22 16.37 -9.97 6.91
C PHE A 22 17.37 -9.58 7.98
N VAL A 23 18.24 -8.64 7.62
CA VAL A 23 19.22 -8.04 8.52
C VAL A 23 18.66 -6.73 9.02
N LEU A 24 18.43 -6.64 10.33
CA LEU A 24 18.06 -5.39 10.98
C LEU A 24 19.17 -4.35 10.78
N ARG A 25 18.84 -3.25 10.09
CA ARG A 25 19.73 -2.12 9.82
C ARG A 25 19.56 -1.01 10.84
N GLY A 26 18.36 -0.83 11.37
CA GLY A 26 18.14 0.13 12.44
C GLY A 26 16.72 0.09 12.99
N THR A 27 16.47 0.94 13.97
CA THR A 27 15.14 1.12 14.54
C THR A 27 14.85 2.59 14.74
N VAL A 28 13.59 2.96 14.58
CA VAL A 28 13.11 4.30 14.92
C VAL A 28 11.87 4.17 15.79
N ARG A 29 11.84 4.90 16.91
CA ARG A 29 10.71 4.90 17.86
C ARG A 29 9.57 5.75 17.33
N THR A 30 8.74 5.14 16.51
CA THR A 30 7.44 5.67 16.12
C THR A 30 6.45 4.51 16.11
N GLY A 31 5.39 4.59 16.92
CA GLY A 31 4.25 3.70 16.69
C GLY A 31 3.70 3.91 15.27
N SER A 32 3.09 2.89 14.69
CA SER A 32 2.49 2.99 13.35
C SER A 32 1.24 2.15 13.18
N THR A 33 0.22 2.76 12.59
CA THR A 33 -0.96 2.07 12.03
C THR A 33 -0.86 1.87 10.52
N MET A 34 -0.11 2.72 9.81
CA MET A 34 0.19 2.58 8.39
C MET A 34 1.45 3.35 8.02
N MET A 35 2.08 2.92 6.94
CA MET A 35 3.33 3.49 6.46
C MET A 35 3.34 3.47 4.94
N VAL A 36 4.00 4.46 4.36
CA VAL A 36 4.42 4.44 2.96
C VAL A 36 5.84 4.97 2.86
N ALA A 37 6.65 4.33 2.02
CA ALA A 37 8.05 4.71 1.84
C ALA A 37 8.32 4.96 0.36
N GLN A 38 9.21 5.92 0.10
CA GLN A 38 9.73 6.18 -1.24
C GLN A 38 11.08 6.88 -1.10
N ASN A 39 12.08 6.40 -1.82
CA ASN A 39 13.47 6.84 -1.67
C ASN A 39 13.89 6.79 -0.18
N ALA A 40 14.61 7.80 0.28
CA ALA A 40 15.06 7.96 1.66
C ALA A 40 14.00 8.52 2.63
N ARG A 41 12.70 8.48 2.28
CA ARG A 41 11.61 9.01 3.12
C ARG A 41 10.60 7.95 3.49
N LEU A 42 10.25 7.92 4.77
CA LEU A 42 9.19 7.09 5.32
C LEU A 42 8.14 8.00 5.96
N ALA A 43 6.90 7.92 5.48
CA ALA A 43 5.75 8.58 6.07
C ALA A 43 5.02 7.57 6.97
N VAL A 44 4.92 7.89 8.26
CA VAL A 44 4.36 7.01 9.30
C VAL A 44 3.11 7.67 9.87
N ALA A 45 1.97 7.00 9.79
CA ALA A 45 0.72 7.49 10.37
C ALA A 45 0.27 6.64 11.55
N THR A 46 -0.10 7.32 12.63
CA THR A 46 -0.64 6.74 13.88
C THR A 46 -1.81 7.56 14.35
N ALA A 47 -3.01 6.99 14.21
CA ALA A 47 -4.28 7.69 14.43
C ALA A 47 -4.32 9.01 13.65
N ARG A 48 -4.19 10.16 14.33
CA ARG A 48 -4.25 11.50 13.73
C ARG A 48 -2.88 12.08 13.37
N THR A 49 -1.81 11.43 13.80
CA THR A 49 -0.44 11.97 13.71
C THR A 49 0.28 11.36 12.53
N LEU A 50 0.83 12.21 11.67
CA LEU A 50 1.79 11.85 10.63
C LEU A 50 3.19 12.25 11.07
N ARG A 51 4.14 11.33 10.94
CA ARG A 51 5.57 11.57 11.12
C ARG A 51 6.30 11.32 9.81
N ILE A 52 7.19 12.22 9.44
CA ILE A 52 8.12 12.04 8.33
C ILE A 52 9.46 11.64 8.91
N VAL A 53 10.00 10.52 8.47
CA VAL A 53 11.24 9.92 8.96
C VAL A 53 12.29 9.94 7.85
N ASP A 54 13.49 10.41 8.17
CA ASP A 54 14.69 10.25 7.35
C ASP A 54 15.19 8.82 7.49
N VAL A 55 15.28 8.11 6.37
CA VAL A 55 15.83 6.75 6.32
C VAL A 55 17.02 6.66 5.35
N SER A 56 17.65 7.80 5.02
CA SER A 56 18.87 7.85 4.20
C SER A 56 20.05 7.10 4.83
N GLN A 57 20.08 7.02 6.15
CA GLN A 57 21.01 6.21 6.94
C GLN A 57 20.20 5.36 7.92
N PRO A 58 19.88 4.10 7.57
CA PRO A 58 18.93 3.30 8.35
C PRO A 58 19.42 3.07 9.78
N GLU A 59 20.74 3.00 10.02
CA GLU A 59 21.33 2.81 11.35
C GLU A 59 21.08 3.99 12.32
N VAL A 60 20.74 5.17 11.80
CA VAL A 60 20.49 6.40 12.55
C VAL A 60 19.22 7.12 12.09
N ALA A 61 18.24 6.36 11.59
CA ALA A 61 16.96 6.90 11.13
C ALA A 61 16.29 7.76 12.20
N SER A 62 15.66 8.86 11.78
CA SER A 62 15.12 9.84 12.72
C SER A 62 13.87 10.56 12.20
N VAL A 63 12.98 10.94 13.11
CA VAL A 63 11.81 11.75 12.78
C VAL A 63 12.26 13.18 12.44
N ILE A 64 12.00 13.62 11.21
CA ILE A 64 12.31 14.97 10.72
C ILE A 64 11.20 15.94 11.11
N SER A 65 9.93 15.52 10.97
CA SER A 65 8.77 16.37 11.23
C SER A 65 7.57 15.57 11.71
N GLU A 66 6.65 16.27 12.35
CA GLU A 66 5.35 15.77 12.77
C GLU A 66 4.24 16.72 12.32
N TYR A 67 3.10 16.17 11.91
CA TYR A 67 1.90 16.90 11.57
C TYR A 67 0.68 16.20 12.19
N GLU A 68 -0.19 16.96 12.85
CA GLU A 68 -1.42 16.44 13.44
C GLU A 68 -2.63 16.85 12.59
N PHE A 69 -3.37 15.84 12.13
CA PHE A 69 -4.60 16.02 11.37
C PHE A 69 -5.82 16.27 12.25
N ALA A 70 -6.89 16.77 11.64
CA ALA A 70 -8.16 17.04 12.29
C ALA A 70 -9.01 15.78 12.58
N ASP A 71 -8.74 14.66 11.91
CA ASP A 71 -9.30 13.33 12.22
C ASP A 71 -8.26 12.21 11.97
N ASN A 72 -8.65 10.94 12.12
CA ASN A 72 -7.79 9.78 11.90
C ASN A 72 -7.37 9.66 10.43
N ILE A 73 -6.13 9.24 10.23
CA ILE A 73 -5.57 8.85 8.94
C ILE A 73 -5.95 7.39 8.70
N LEU A 74 -6.76 7.13 7.66
CA LEU A 74 -7.26 5.79 7.31
C LEU A 74 -6.69 5.25 5.99
N GLY A 75 -6.14 6.14 5.16
CA GLY A 75 -5.42 5.79 3.95
C GLY A 75 -4.27 6.76 3.69
N LEU A 76 -3.17 6.22 3.17
CA LEU A 76 -1.94 6.95 2.93
C LEU A 76 -1.31 6.43 1.64
N THR A 77 -0.97 7.32 0.72
CA THR A 77 -0.17 7.00 -0.48
C THR A 77 0.70 8.19 -0.85
N MET A 78 1.83 7.94 -1.52
CA MET A 78 2.85 8.94 -1.79
C MET A 78 3.29 8.85 -3.26
N ASP A 79 3.40 10.00 -3.90
CA ASP A 79 4.05 10.16 -5.20
C ASP A 79 5.03 11.33 -5.14
N ARG A 80 6.32 11.00 -5.14
CA ARG A 80 7.46 11.93 -5.02
C ARG A 80 7.38 12.78 -3.76
N ASP A 81 7.03 14.05 -3.93
CA ASP A 81 6.90 15.05 -2.88
C ASP A 81 5.44 15.29 -2.50
N ALA A 82 4.48 14.57 -3.09
CA ALA A 82 3.08 14.65 -2.72
C ALA A 82 2.69 13.46 -1.85
N LEU A 83 2.10 13.75 -0.69
CA LEU A 83 1.49 12.75 0.17
C LEU A 83 -0.03 12.93 0.16
N TYR A 84 -0.75 11.86 -0.08
CA TYR A 84 -2.19 11.82 -0.20
C TYR A 84 -2.77 11.07 1.00
N VAL A 85 -3.72 11.71 1.68
CA VAL A 85 -4.22 11.27 2.98
C VAL A 85 -5.74 11.18 2.93
N ALA A 86 -6.28 10.00 3.25
CA ALA A 86 -7.69 9.84 3.55
C ALA A 86 -7.85 10.09 5.04
N ASN A 87 -8.33 11.28 5.39
CA ASN A 87 -8.41 11.77 6.75
C ASN A 87 -9.82 11.59 7.34
N SER A 88 -10.35 10.37 7.25
CA SER A 88 -11.64 10.00 7.86
C SER A 88 -12.75 10.97 7.43
N HIS A 89 -13.43 11.68 8.34
CA HIS A 89 -14.54 12.58 8.00
C HIS A 89 -14.11 13.93 7.41
N GLU A 90 -12.81 14.24 7.44
CA GLU A 90 -12.24 15.43 6.78
C GLU A 90 -12.03 15.19 5.28
N GLY A 91 -12.22 13.96 4.80
CA GLY A 91 -12.10 13.58 3.40
C GLY A 91 -10.65 13.44 2.93
N PHE A 92 -10.36 13.96 1.74
CA PHE A 92 -9.04 13.91 1.12
C PHE A 92 -8.19 15.12 1.49
N GLN A 93 -6.93 14.88 1.82
CA GLN A 93 -5.92 15.93 1.95
C GLN A 93 -4.68 15.59 1.14
N ARG A 94 -4.13 16.61 0.47
CA ARG A 94 -2.83 16.56 -0.21
C ARG A 94 -1.83 17.38 0.60
N LEU A 95 -0.70 16.77 0.94
CA LEU A 95 0.42 17.43 1.61
C LEU A 95 1.58 17.55 0.63
N ASP A 96 2.21 18.71 0.60
CA ASP A 96 3.48 18.97 -0.06
C ASP A 96 4.63 18.67 0.91
N LEU A 97 5.50 17.75 0.49
CA LEU A 97 6.70 17.26 1.17
C LEU A 97 8.00 17.69 0.45
N SER A 98 7.95 18.69 -0.43
CA SER A 98 9.14 19.27 -1.07
C SER A 98 10.16 19.77 -0.04
N ASN A 99 9.69 20.26 1.10
CA ASN A 99 10.47 20.37 2.32
C ASN A 99 9.93 19.41 3.40
N PRO A 100 10.53 18.22 3.58
CA PRO A 100 10.03 17.21 4.52
C PRO A 100 10.19 17.62 5.99
N SER A 101 10.94 18.68 6.30
CA SER A 101 11.03 19.23 7.66
C SER A 101 9.86 20.15 8.01
N THR A 102 9.11 20.61 7.00
CA THR A 102 7.96 21.50 7.16
C THR A 102 6.86 21.10 6.17
N PRO A 103 6.17 19.96 6.37
CA PRO A 103 5.09 19.54 5.49
C PRO A 103 3.95 20.56 5.50
N VAL A 104 3.34 20.83 4.34
CA VAL A 104 2.25 21.80 4.20
C VAL A 104 1.05 21.15 3.51
N VAL A 105 -0.15 21.33 4.06
CA VAL A 105 -1.39 20.95 3.37
C VAL A 105 -1.54 21.85 2.14
N SER A 106 -1.41 21.27 0.96
CA SER A 106 -1.47 21.96 -0.33
C SER A 106 -2.84 21.85 -1.00
N GLY A 107 -3.75 21.02 -0.47
CA GLY A 107 -5.15 21.04 -0.88
C GLY A 107 -6.01 20.04 -0.12
N VAL A 108 -7.32 20.30 -0.13
CA VAL A 108 -8.33 19.50 0.59
C VAL A 108 -9.55 19.29 -0.29
N SER A 109 -10.20 18.14 -0.15
CA SER A 109 -11.48 17.85 -0.79
C SER A 109 -12.33 16.99 0.16
N PRO A 110 -13.40 17.55 0.77
CA PRO A 110 -14.30 16.77 1.60
C PRO A 110 -14.96 15.64 0.82
N THR A 111 -15.14 14.49 1.48
CA THR A 111 -15.97 13.38 1.01
C THR A 111 -17.36 13.46 1.66
N ARG A 112 -18.33 12.70 1.16
CA ARG A 112 -19.70 12.72 1.73
C ARG A 112 -19.80 12.09 3.12
N GLY A 113 -18.93 11.13 3.40
CA GLY A 113 -18.81 10.40 4.65
C GLY A 113 -17.34 10.23 5.01
N GLN A 114 -16.96 9.01 5.39
CA GLN A 114 -15.62 8.71 5.89
C GLN A 114 -14.72 8.19 4.76
N ALA A 115 -13.66 8.95 4.45
CA ALA A 115 -12.61 8.53 3.55
C ALA A 115 -11.74 7.43 4.20
N ILE A 116 -11.60 6.29 3.52
CA ILE A 116 -10.95 5.08 4.06
C ILE A 116 -9.76 4.58 3.24
N GLY A 117 -9.54 5.10 2.04
CA GLY A 117 -8.47 4.65 1.16
C GLY A 117 -8.31 5.54 -0.06
N ILE A 118 -7.13 5.50 -0.68
CA ILE A 118 -6.79 6.31 -1.85
C ILE A 118 -6.03 5.44 -2.86
N GLY A 119 -6.50 5.43 -4.11
CA GLY A 119 -5.71 5.04 -5.28
C GLY A 119 -5.34 6.29 -6.09
N VAL A 120 -4.18 6.32 -6.74
CA VAL A 120 -3.74 7.46 -7.57
C VAL A 120 -3.33 6.98 -8.95
N VAL A 121 -3.82 7.65 -10.00
CA VAL A 121 -3.37 7.49 -11.39
C VAL A 121 -3.14 8.87 -11.98
N GLY A 122 -1.92 9.13 -12.43
CA GLY A 122 -1.55 10.42 -13.00
C GLY A 122 -1.86 11.57 -12.04
N SER A 123 -2.70 12.51 -12.46
CA SER A 123 -3.10 13.68 -11.68
C SER A 123 -4.35 13.46 -10.81
N HIS A 124 -4.90 12.24 -10.74
CA HIS A 124 -6.19 11.99 -10.11
C HIS A 124 -6.06 11.00 -8.95
N ALA A 125 -6.68 11.36 -7.83
CA ALA A 125 -6.86 10.52 -6.67
C ALA A 125 -8.29 10.00 -6.62
N PHE A 126 -8.45 8.71 -6.38
CA PHE A 126 -9.71 8.02 -6.20
C PHE A 126 -9.87 7.70 -4.72
N VAL A 127 -10.80 8.40 -4.07
CA VAL A 127 -10.90 8.47 -2.61
C VAL A 127 -12.11 7.66 -2.19
N ALA A 128 -11.87 6.44 -1.70
CA ALA A 128 -12.94 5.56 -1.26
C ALA A 128 -13.61 6.10 0.00
N ASP A 129 -14.93 6.19 -0.06
CA ASP A 129 -15.81 6.56 1.04
C ASP A 129 -16.63 5.34 1.45
N ILE A 130 -16.61 5.00 2.73
CA ILE A 130 -17.26 3.80 3.27
C ILE A 130 -18.78 3.74 3.03
N SER A 131 -19.42 4.86 2.71
CA SER A 131 -20.88 5.00 2.65
C SER A 131 -21.47 5.08 1.24
N VAL A 132 -20.67 5.38 0.21
CA VAL A 132 -21.21 5.72 -1.12
C VAL A 132 -20.45 5.17 -2.32
N GLY A 133 -19.16 4.86 -2.21
CA GLY A 133 -18.31 4.53 -3.36
C GLY A 133 -16.97 5.25 -3.28
N PHE A 134 -16.59 6.01 -4.31
CA PHE A 134 -15.41 6.86 -4.24
C PHE A 134 -15.60 8.20 -4.97
N ASP A 135 -14.95 9.23 -4.45
CA ASP A 135 -14.82 10.51 -5.14
C ASP A 135 -13.59 10.52 -6.04
N VAL A 136 -13.69 11.18 -7.19
CA VAL A 136 -12.54 11.47 -8.06
C VAL A 136 -12.07 12.88 -7.76
N VAL A 137 -10.83 13.00 -7.31
CA VAL A 137 -10.20 14.26 -6.94
C VAL A 137 -9.03 14.53 -7.88
N ARG A 138 -9.06 15.65 -8.59
CA ARG A 138 -7.89 16.16 -9.29
C ARG A 138 -6.90 16.66 -8.24
N ALA A 139 -5.73 16.04 -8.17
CA ALA A 139 -4.79 16.09 -7.06
C ALA A 139 -3.47 16.82 -7.40
N VAL A 140 -3.60 17.91 -8.15
CA VAL A 140 -2.52 18.88 -8.47
C VAL A 140 -2.69 20.14 -7.63
N ASP A 141 -1.97 21.23 -7.95
CA ASP A 141 -1.97 22.47 -7.16
C ASP A 141 -3.36 23.07 -6.89
N ASP A 142 -4.31 22.88 -7.81
CA ASP A 142 -5.72 23.24 -7.60
C ASP A 142 -6.54 21.99 -7.26
N VAL A 143 -6.53 21.55 -6.00
CA VAL A 143 -7.25 20.34 -5.58
C VAL A 143 -8.76 20.53 -5.73
N ALA A 144 -9.43 19.63 -6.46
CA ALA A 144 -10.88 19.69 -6.63
C ALA A 144 -11.51 18.31 -6.86
N ARG A 145 -12.70 18.08 -6.30
CA ARG A 145 -13.58 16.97 -6.69
C ARG A 145 -14.09 17.20 -8.10
N VAL A 146 -13.79 16.27 -9.02
CA VAL A 146 -14.10 16.37 -10.45
C VAL A 146 -15.04 15.27 -10.96
N GLY A 147 -15.29 14.25 -10.14
CA GLY A 147 -16.15 13.12 -10.50
C GLY A 147 -16.45 12.25 -9.29
N GLU A 148 -17.20 11.18 -9.51
CA GLU A 148 -17.54 10.18 -8.51
C GLU A 148 -17.95 8.87 -9.15
N TYR A 149 -17.82 7.80 -8.39
CA TYR A 149 -18.45 6.51 -8.65
C TYR A 149 -19.29 6.12 -7.44
N LEU A 150 -20.56 5.82 -7.68
CA LEU A 150 -21.48 5.34 -6.66
C LEU A 150 -21.49 3.81 -6.68
N ALA A 151 -21.06 3.22 -5.57
CA ALA A 151 -21.07 1.78 -5.37
C ALA A 151 -22.41 1.32 -4.80
N ASP A 152 -22.84 0.11 -5.14
CA ASP A 152 -24.06 -0.49 -4.58
C ASP A 152 -23.84 -1.07 -3.18
N GLY A 153 -22.60 -1.45 -2.87
CA GLY A 153 -22.19 -2.02 -1.59
C GLY A 153 -21.53 -1.04 -0.62
N PHE A 154 -20.66 -1.58 0.21
CA PHE A 154 -19.80 -0.84 1.14
C PHE A 154 -18.33 -0.98 0.74
N PRO A 155 -17.70 0.10 0.26
CA PRO A 155 -16.27 0.13 0.01
C PRO A 155 -15.45 -0.28 1.24
N ARG A 156 -14.41 -1.09 1.00
CA ARG A 156 -13.47 -1.58 2.03
C ARG A 156 -12.01 -1.37 1.68
N GLY A 157 -11.70 -1.25 0.41
CA GLY A 157 -10.35 -1.01 -0.07
C GLY A 157 -10.38 -0.49 -1.49
N ILE A 158 -9.42 0.35 -1.82
CA ILE A 158 -9.24 0.89 -3.15
C ILE A 158 -7.74 0.93 -3.46
N ALA A 159 -7.39 0.61 -4.68
CA ALA A 159 -6.06 0.78 -5.23
C ALA A 159 -6.18 1.13 -6.70
N ALA A 160 -5.17 1.78 -7.27
CA ALA A 160 -5.20 2.16 -8.68
C ALA A 160 -3.82 1.94 -9.31
N ALA A 161 -3.80 1.42 -10.53
CA ALA A 161 -2.58 1.15 -11.28
C ALA A 161 -2.89 1.10 -12.78
N GLY A 162 -2.01 1.71 -13.59
CA GLY A 162 -2.28 1.87 -15.03
C GLY A 162 -3.56 2.67 -15.25
N ASP A 163 -4.42 2.20 -16.15
CA ASP A 163 -5.70 2.84 -16.48
C ASP A 163 -6.88 2.30 -15.65
N PHE A 164 -6.60 1.64 -14.52
CA PHE A 164 -7.60 0.95 -13.73
C PHE A 164 -7.64 1.36 -12.26
N VAL A 165 -8.85 1.39 -11.72
CA VAL A 165 -9.14 1.42 -10.29
C VAL A 165 -9.72 0.08 -9.89
N PHE A 166 -9.20 -0.47 -8.80
CA PHE A 166 -9.64 -1.72 -8.20
C PHE A 166 -10.33 -1.39 -6.87
N LEU A 167 -11.63 -1.63 -6.79
CA LEU A 167 -12.44 -1.36 -5.62
C LEU A 167 -12.89 -2.67 -4.99
N ILE A 168 -12.60 -2.86 -3.70
CA ILE A 168 -13.23 -3.91 -2.90
C ILE A 168 -14.52 -3.32 -2.34
N ASP A 169 -15.65 -3.78 -2.86
CA ASP A 169 -16.99 -3.35 -2.48
C ASP A 169 -17.77 -4.53 -1.90
N GLN A 170 -18.30 -4.41 -0.69
CA GLN A 170 -19.02 -5.51 -0.03
C GLN A 170 -20.53 -5.39 -0.18
N PRO A 171 -21.26 -6.47 -0.53
CA PRO A 171 -20.81 -7.87 -0.65
C PRO A 171 -20.27 -8.27 -2.04
N GLU A 172 -20.28 -7.36 -3.01
CA GLU A 172 -20.02 -7.65 -4.43
C GLU A 172 -18.67 -8.33 -4.68
N GLY A 173 -17.61 -7.92 -3.99
CA GLY A 173 -16.25 -8.43 -4.17
C GLY A 173 -15.32 -7.37 -4.77
N LEU A 174 -14.49 -7.77 -5.71
CA LEU A 174 -13.63 -6.86 -6.46
C LEU A 174 -14.42 -6.32 -7.67
N ILE A 175 -14.45 -4.99 -7.81
CA ILE A 175 -14.92 -4.28 -8.98
C ILE A 175 -13.70 -3.65 -9.66
N VAL A 176 -13.56 -3.88 -10.96
CA VAL A 176 -12.52 -3.26 -11.79
C VAL A 176 -13.17 -2.14 -12.60
N LEU A 177 -12.62 -0.94 -12.51
CA LEU A 177 -13.09 0.23 -13.22
C LEU A 177 -12.03 0.73 -14.20
N ASP A 178 -12.44 1.01 -15.43
CA ASP A 178 -11.68 1.77 -16.41
C ASP A 178 -11.73 3.26 -16.02
N VAL A 179 -10.55 3.86 -15.90
CA VAL A 179 -10.37 5.28 -15.59
C VAL A 179 -9.53 6.02 -16.64
N THR A 180 -9.51 5.52 -17.89
CA THR A 180 -8.98 6.27 -19.05
C THR A 180 -9.62 7.65 -19.18
N ARG A 181 -10.87 7.79 -18.74
CA ARG A 181 -11.56 9.07 -18.47
C ARG A 181 -11.79 9.18 -16.96
N PRO A 182 -10.83 9.70 -16.18
CA PRO A 182 -10.86 9.57 -14.73
C PRO A 182 -12.04 10.30 -14.07
N GLU A 183 -12.56 11.37 -14.68
CA GLU A 183 -13.75 12.08 -14.17
C GLU A 183 -15.06 11.26 -14.30
N THR A 184 -15.06 10.22 -15.13
CA THR A 184 -16.19 9.32 -15.37
C THR A 184 -15.74 7.86 -15.34
N PRO A 185 -15.45 7.29 -14.15
CA PRO A 185 -15.05 5.90 -14.02
C PRO A 185 -16.13 4.94 -14.53
N GLU A 186 -15.73 3.93 -15.29
CA GLU A 186 -16.66 2.93 -15.85
C GLU A 186 -16.36 1.54 -15.26
N PRO A 187 -17.31 0.89 -14.56
CA PRO A 187 -17.12 -0.48 -14.09
C PRO A 187 -17.13 -1.44 -15.28
N ILE A 188 -16.03 -2.18 -15.46
CA ILE A 188 -15.83 -3.08 -16.61
C ILE A 188 -15.65 -4.55 -16.21
N GLY A 189 -15.30 -4.83 -14.96
CA GLY A 189 -15.03 -6.19 -14.49
C GLY A 189 -15.47 -6.41 -13.05
N HIS A 190 -15.71 -7.66 -12.71
CA HIS A 190 -16.20 -8.08 -11.41
C HIS A 190 -15.65 -9.46 -11.04
N LEU A 191 -15.25 -9.63 -9.78
CA LEU A 191 -14.82 -10.90 -9.20
C LEU A 191 -15.39 -11.07 -7.79
N PRO A 192 -16.30 -12.02 -7.57
CA PRO A 192 -16.79 -12.36 -6.24
C PRO A 192 -15.67 -12.87 -5.32
N LEU A 193 -15.56 -12.30 -4.11
CA LEU A 193 -14.51 -12.65 -3.14
C LEU A 193 -15.01 -13.39 -1.88
N GLY A 194 -16.32 -13.64 -1.75
CA GLY A 194 -16.86 -14.48 -0.68
C GLY A 194 -17.16 -13.78 0.66
N GLY A 195 -17.53 -12.49 0.65
CA GLY A 195 -18.11 -11.80 1.82
C GLY A 195 -17.13 -11.51 2.97
N THR A 196 -15.83 -11.62 2.74
CA THR A 196 -14.78 -11.34 3.74
C THR A 196 -14.31 -9.88 3.64
N ARG A 197 -13.90 -9.28 4.77
CA ARG A 197 -13.26 -7.94 4.76
C ARG A 197 -11.90 -8.12 4.10
N ALA A 198 -11.73 -7.52 2.94
CA ALA A 198 -10.54 -7.64 2.13
C ALA A 198 -9.99 -6.26 1.77
N ARG A 199 -8.69 -6.21 1.47
CA ARG A 199 -8.01 -5.04 0.91
C ARG A 199 -7.33 -5.47 -0.39
N VAL A 200 -7.19 -4.55 -1.32
CA VAL A 200 -6.55 -4.76 -2.61
C VAL A 200 -5.21 -4.02 -2.65
N PHE A 201 -4.22 -4.66 -3.26
CA PHE A 201 -2.85 -4.19 -3.39
C PHE A 201 -2.41 -4.39 -4.83
N VAL A 202 -1.80 -3.36 -5.41
CA VAL A 202 -1.41 -3.31 -6.82
C VAL A 202 0.09 -3.02 -6.92
N PRO A 203 0.78 -3.50 -7.97
CA PRO A 203 2.15 -3.10 -8.22
C PRO A 203 2.20 -1.62 -8.67
N GLN A 204 3.35 -0.96 -8.48
CA GLN A 204 3.55 0.42 -8.95
C GLN A 204 3.33 0.55 -10.47
N VAL A 205 3.76 -0.45 -11.23
CA VAL A 205 3.54 -0.55 -12.67
C VAL A 205 2.76 -1.83 -12.92
N LEU A 206 1.55 -1.73 -13.48
CA LEU A 206 0.73 -2.91 -13.74
C LEU A 206 1.24 -3.71 -14.94
N SER A 207 1.54 -3.02 -16.04
CA SER A 207 2.03 -3.64 -17.27
C SER A 207 3.54 -3.89 -17.23
N GLY A 208 3.97 -5.12 -17.49
CA GLY A 208 5.38 -5.48 -17.61
C GLY A 208 6.09 -5.82 -16.30
N SER A 209 5.44 -5.63 -15.14
CA SER A 209 5.96 -6.12 -13.85
C SER A 209 5.84 -7.63 -13.72
N LEU A 210 4.70 -8.18 -14.13
CA LEU A 210 4.38 -9.62 -14.10
C LEU A 210 3.71 -10.03 -15.41
N SER A 211 3.85 -11.30 -15.79
CA SER A 211 3.14 -11.90 -16.91
C SER A 211 2.50 -13.22 -16.47
N PRO A 212 1.17 -13.29 -16.33
CA PRO A 212 0.19 -12.19 -16.50
C PRO A 212 0.36 -11.03 -15.50
N PRO A 213 -0.12 -9.81 -15.80
CA PRO A 213 -0.27 -8.76 -14.79
C PRO A 213 -1.24 -9.21 -13.70
N VAL A 214 -0.81 -9.08 -12.45
CA VAL A 214 -1.61 -9.48 -11.29
C VAL A 214 -1.70 -8.39 -10.24
N ILE A 215 -2.75 -8.50 -9.43
CA ILE A 215 -2.93 -7.76 -8.18
C ILE A 215 -3.08 -8.75 -7.04
N CYS A 216 -2.96 -8.28 -5.80
CA CYS A 216 -3.20 -9.09 -4.62
C CYS A 216 -4.42 -8.60 -3.84
N VAL A 217 -5.23 -9.54 -3.38
CA VAL A 217 -6.31 -9.29 -2.43
C VAL A 217 -5.98 -10.01 -1.14
N ALA A 218 -5.91 -9.28 -0.03
CA ALA A 218 -5.65 -9.87 1.28
C ALA A 218 -6.92 -9.87 2.11
N SER A 219 -7.21 -11.00 2.76
CA SER A 219 -8.31 -11.10 3.72
C SER A 219 -7.91 -11.91 4.95
N GLY A 220 -8.43 -11.52 6.12
CA GLY A 220 -8.14 -12.19 7.39
C GLY A 220 -8.48 -13.68 7.43
N ARG A 221 -9.43 -14.17 6.62
CA ARG A 221 -9.79 -15.61 6.57
C ARG A 221 -9.11 -16.39 5.45
N ASP A 222 -8.77 -15.72 4.36
CA ASP A 222 -8.36 -16.37 3.11
C ASP A 222 -6.86 -16.18 2.81
N GLY A 223 -6.12 -15.48 3.66
CA GLY A 223 -4.73 -15.12 3.43
C GLY A 223 -4.60 -14.15 2.25
N LEU A 224 -3.72 -14.47 1.32
CA LEU A 224 -3.56 -13.75 0.06
C LEU A 224 -4.25 -14.48 -1.10
N GLN A 225 -4.88 -13.71 -1.97
CA GLN A 225 -5.37 -14.17 -3.26
C GLN A 225 -4.63 -13.39 -4.36
N VAL A 226 -4.02 -14.11 -5.28
CA VAL A 226 -3.38 -13.53 -6.48
C VAL A 226 -4.42 -13.53 -7.59
N VAL A 227 -4.64 -12.37 -8.19
CA VAL A 227 -5.70 -12.14 -9.17
C VAL A 227 -5.07 -11.70 -10.49
N ASP A 228 -5.29 -12.48 -11.54
CA ASP A 228 -4.97 -12.13 -12.92
C ASP A 228 -5.96 -11.10 -13.44
N VAL A 229 -5.40 -10.00 -13.93
CA VAL A 229 -6.11 -8.85 -14.51
C VAL A 229 -5.67 -8.58 -15.96
N SER A 230 -5.14 -9.59 -16.65
CA SER A 230 -4.79 -9.53 -18.08
C SER A 230 -5.98 -9.13 -18.94
N ASP A 231 -7.14 -9.71 -18.63
CA ASP A 231 -8.44 -9.22 -19.10
C ASP A 231 -9.14 -8.53 -17.91
N PRO A 232 -9.09 -7.20 -17.81
CA PRO A 232 -9.69 -6.46 -16.71
C PRO A 232 -11.23 -6.57 -16.70
N THR A 233 -11.86 -7.05 -17.79
CA THR A 233 -13.30 -7.30 -17.85
C THR A 233 -13.70 -8.64 -17.24
N ALA A 234 -12.74 -9.57 -17.12
CA ALA A 234 -12.93 -10.90 -16.58
C ALA A 234 -11.77 -11.31 -15.64
N PRO A 235 -11.56 -10.58 -14.52
CA PRO A 235 -10.50 -10.91 -13.56
C PRO A 235 -10.69 -12.31 -12.94
N THR A 236 -9.60 -13.04 -12.74
CA THR A 236 -9.65 -14.41 -12.17
C THR A 236 -8.60 -14.65 -11.10
N ILE A 237 -8.91 -15.52 -10.13
CA ILE A 237 -7.95 -15.90 -9.08
C ILE A 237 -7.01 -16.97 -9.63
N THR A 238 -5.72 -16.66 -9.75
CA THR A 238 -4.69 -17.62 -10.18
C THR A 238 -4.20 -18.49 -9.05
N ALA A 239 -4.09 -17.91 -7.85
CA ALA A 239 -3.59 -18.61 -6.68
C ALA A 239 -4.24 -18.10 -5.38
N ARG A 240 -4.33 -19.00 -4.40
CA ARG A 240 -4.70 -18.68 -3.01
C ARG A 240 -3.55 -19.13 -2.13
N VAL A 241 -2.93 -18.16 -1.46
CA VAL A 241 -1.69 -18.36 -0.71
C VAL A 241 -2.01 -18.20 0.77
N PRO A 242 -1.95 -19.27 1.56
CA PRO A 242 -2.14 -19.17 3.00
C PRO A 242 -0.97 -18.42 3.63
N THR A 243 -1.31 -17.44 4.45
CA THR A 243 -0.38 -16.73 5.34
C THR A 243 -0.40 -17.41 6.72
N ILE A 244 0.61 -17.14 7.56
CA ILE A 244 0.69 -17.73 8.91
C ILE A 244 -0.54 -17.38 9.76
N GLY A 245 -1.04 -16.16 9.63
CA GLY A 245 -2.35 -15.78 10.16
C GLY A 245 -2.98 -14.65 9.36
N ALA A 246 -3.89 -13.89 9.98
CA ALA A 246 -4.59 -12.82 9.29
C ALA A 246 -3.59 -11.73 8.83
N PRO A 247 -3.50 -11.43 7.52
CA PRO A 247 -2.60 -10.39 7.04
C PRO A 247 -3.01 -9.02 7.59
N ARG A 248 -2.08 -8.31 8.22
CA ARG A 248 -2.28 -6.96 8.79
C ARG A 248 -1.69 -5.87 7.89
N GLY A 249 -0.43 -6.05 7.52
CA GLY A 249 0.27 -5.22 6.54
C GLY A 249 0.57 -6.04 5.29
N VAL A 250 0.28 -5.49 4.12
CA VAL A 250 0.63 -6.11 2.83
C VAL A 250 1.14 -5.04 1.89
N VAL A 251 2.24 -5.32 1.20
CA VAL A 251 2.74 -4.48 0.11
C VAL A 251 3.15 -5.38 -1.06
N LEU A 252 2.75 -5.01 -2.27
CA LEU A 252 3.15 -5.63 -3.53
C LEU A 252 4.14 -4.69 -4.25
N GLN A 253 5.39 -5.10 -4.39
CA GLN A 253 6.43 -4.35 -5.09
C GLN A 253 7.04 -5.24 -6.17
N GLY A 254 6.84 -4.87 -7.44
CA GLY A 254 7.28 -5.69 -8.57
C GLY A 254 6.64 -7.08 -8.53
N GLN A 255 7.47 -8.09 -8.30
CA GLN A 255 7.08 -9.51 -8.25
C GLN A 255 7.01 -10.06 -6.83
N GLU A 256 7.26 -9.24 -5.81
CA GLU A 256 7.31 -9.68 -4.41
C GLU A 256 6.15 -9.12 -3.61
N VAL A 257 5.56 -9.97 -2.76
CA VAL A 257 4.55 -9.56 -1.78
C VAL A 257 5.10 -9.73 -0.38
N PHE A 258 5.18 -8.62 0.33
CA PHE A 258 5.57 -8.54 1.73
C PHE A 258 4.31 -8.58 2.58
N VAL A 259 4.22 -9.53 3.50
CA VAL A 259 3.08 -9.69 4.40
C VAL A 259 3.55 -9.71 5.83
N VAL A 260 2.91 -8.92 6.67
CA VAL A 260 3.03 -9.04 8.12
C VAL A 260 1.77 -9.72 8.65
N SER A 261 1.94 -10.91 9.24
CA SER A 261 0.87 -11.68 9.88
C SER A 261 1.38 -12.32 11.17
N GLU A 262 0.61 -12.21 12.27
CA GLU A 262 0.92 -12.81 13.59
C GLU A 262 2.37 -12.59 14.07
N GLY A 263 2.91 -11.40 13.86
CA GLY A 263 4.28 -11.05 14.26
C GLY A 263 5.40 -11.64 13.39
N THR A 264 5.05 -12.14 12.20
CA THR A 264 5.98 -12.68 11.21
C THR A 264 5.91 -11.85 9.92
N LEU A 265 7.08 -11.51 9.38
CA LEU A 265 7.24 -11.01 8.01
C LEU A 265 7.40 -12.21 7.07
N GLU A 266 6.47 -12.37 6.14
CA GLU A 266 6.50 -13.34 5.06
C GLU A 266 6.75 -12.62 3.73
N VAL A 267 7.60 -13.19 2.88
CA VAL A 267 7.79 -12.71 1.51
C VAL A 267 7.43 -13.81 0.54
N PHE A 268 6.58 -13.47 -0.42
CA PHE A 268 6.16 -14.35 -1.49
C PHE A 268 6.68 -13.84 -2.83
N ASP A 269 7.40 -14.71 -3.53
CA ASP A 269 7.80 -14.51 -4.92
C ASP A 269 6.63 -14.90 -5.84
N LEU A 270 6.21 -13.95 -6.69
CA LEU A 270 5.14 -14.08 -7.68
C LEU A 270 5.68 -14.21 -9.11
N SER A 271 6.97 -14.51 -9.32
CA SER A 271 7.57 -14.75 -10.64
C SER A 271 6.75 -15.76 -11.47
N ASP A 272 6.17 -16.77 -10.81
CA ASP A 272 5.06 -17.56 -11.33
C ASP A 272 3.76 -17.24 -10.54
N PRO A 273 2.84 -16.42 -11.09
CA PRO A 273 1.63 -16.00 -10.37
C PRO A 273 0.59 -17.11 -10.21
N VAL A 274 0.73 -18.27 -10.88
CA VAL A 274 -0.12 -19.44 -10.62
C VAL A 274 0.49 -20.36 -9.55
N GLN A 275 1.79 -20.21 -9.26
CA GLN A 275 2.48 -20.93 -8.19
C GLN A 275 3.37 -20.00 -7.34
N PRO A 276 2.78 -19.05 -6.59
CA PRO A 276 3.55 -18.22 -5.66
C PRO A 276 4.35 -19.05 -4.65
N ILE A 277 5.59 -18.65 -4.38
CA ILE A 277 6.46 -19.36 -3.44
C ILE A 277 6.81 -18.43 -2.28
N ARG A 278 6.64 -18.90 -1.04
CA ARG A 278 7.15 -18.18 0.13
C ARG A 278 8.67 -18.34 0.20
N VAL A 279 9.40 -17.26 -0.03
CA VAL A 279 10.87 -17.23 -0.03
C VAL A 279 11.44 -16.81 1.32
N VAL A 280 10.68 -16.05 2.12
CA VAL A 280 11.08 -15.65 3.48
C VAL A 280 9.93 -15.82 4.47
N SER A 281 10.28 -16.20 5.70
CA SER A 281 9.38 -16.23 6.86
C SER A 281 10.19 -15.95 8.12
N GLN A 282 10.14 -14.72 8.63
CA GLN A 282 10.96 -14.27 9.75
C GLN A 282 10.12 -13.62 10.84
N SER A 283 10.32 -14.07 12.08
CA SER A 283 9.69 -13.45 13.25
C SER A 283 10.26 -12.04 13.45
N VAL A 284 9.36 -11.06 13.54
CA VAL A 284 9.69 -9.64 13.77
C VAL A 284 9.18 -9.12 15.11
N GLY A 285 8.26 -9.85 15.77
CA GLY A 285 7.74 -9.52 17.10
C GLY A 285 6.21 -9.50 17.17
N THR A 286 5.65 -9.76 18.35
CA THR A 286 4.22 -10.11 18.55
C THR A 286 3.21 -9.01 18.23
N ASP A 287 3.64 -7.76 18.06
CA ASP A 287 2.76 -6.62 17.76
C ASP A 287 3.11 -5.97 16.42
N ALA A 288 3.47 -6.80 15.43
CA ALA A 288 3.73 -6.32 14.10
C ALA A 288 2.42 -5.94 13.37
N GLY A 289 2.38 -4.76 12.76
CA GLY A 289 1.12 -4.16 12.28
C GLY A 289 1.12 -3.69 10.83
N ALA A 290 2.08 -2.85 10.46
CA ALA A 290 2.19 -2.25 9.14
C ALA A 290 3.52 -2.63 8.49
N VAL A 291 3.52 -2.67 7.16
CA VAL A 291 4.72 -2.86 6.36
C VAL A 291 4.77 -1.80 5.26
N ALA A 292 5.95 -1.27 4.99
CA ALA A 292 6.24 -0.44 3.84
C ALA A 292 7.58 -0.88 3.24
N VAL A 293 7.81 -0.57 1.97
CA VAL A 293 9.05 -0.88 1.27
C VAL A 293 9.45 0.31 0.42
N ASN A 294 10.76 0.53 0.28
CA ASN A 294 11.31 1.37 -0.79
C ASN A 294 12.19 0.48 -1.69
N ASP A 295 13.08 1.07 -2.48
CA ASP A 295 13.90 0.29 -3.43
C ASP A 295 14.95 -0.60 -2.75
N GLU A 296 15.27 -0.39 -1.48
CA GLU A 296 16.39 -1.06 -0.77
C GLU A 296 16.03 -1.64 0.61
N LEU A 297 14.96 -1.13 1.25
CA LEU A 297 14.64 -1.35 2.66
C LEU A 297 13.19 -1.77 2.83
N ILE A 298 12.95 -2.57 3.87
CA ILE A 298 11.62 -2.96 4.33
C ILE A 298 11.44 -2.41 5.74
N PHE A 299 10.31 -1.76 5.95
CA PHE A 299 9.95 -1.14 7.20
C PHE A 299 8.82 -1.94 7.81
N VAL A 300 9.01 -2.45 9.03
CA VAL A 300 7.99 -3.19 9.75
C VAL A 300 7.70 -2.51 11.08
N SER A 301 6.45 -2.10 11.29
CA SER A 301 6.06 -1.57 12.59
C SER A 301 5.88 -2.72 13.58
N VAL A 302 6.47 -2.59 14.76
CA VAL A 302 6.38 -3.55 15.87
C VAL A 302 6.23 -2.75 17.17
N ALA A 303 5.06 -2.86 17.81
CA ALA A 303 4.72 -2.06 18.98
C ALA A 303 4.93 -0.54 18.75
N ASP A 304 5.82 0.11 19.51
CA ASP A 304 6.14 1.55 19.40
C ASP A 304 7.35 1.84 18.50
N GLU A 305 7.86 0.85 17.78
CA GLU A 305 9.05 0.95 16.95
C GLU A 305 8.76 0.57 15.49
N ILE A 306 9.63 1.05 14.60
CA ILE A 306 9.75 0.55 13.23
C ILE A 306 11.12 -0.09 13.11
N LEU A 307 11.13 -1.34 12.68
CA LEU A 307 12.32 -2.08 12.26
C LEU A 307 12.62 -1.72 10.80
N ILE A 308 13.89 -1.46 10.51
CA ILE A 308 14.43 -1.11 9.18
C ILE A 308 15.42 -2.17 8.74
#